data_AF-A0A849WF06-F1
#
_entry.id   AF-A0A849WF06-F1
#
_cell.length_a   1.000
_cell.length_b   1.000
_cell.length_c   1.000
_cell.angle_alpha   90.00
_cell.angle_beta   90.00
_cell.angle_gamma   90.00
#
_symmetry.space_group_name_H-M   'P 1'
#
loop_
_entity.id
_entity.type
_entity.pdbx_description
1 polymer ?
#
loop_
_entity_poly.entity_id
_entity_poly.type
_entity_poly.pdbx_seq_one_letter_code
_entity_poly.pdbx_strand_id
1 'polypeptide(L)'
;MKNLDQIKALPLNKRTIAEEYQLARHEQRQPLCIFCGKPLRIEQALDVYATWDWDEDTKNYVKDEDVGNAYKPCCSECEHEDWDFTEAMI
;
A
#
# COMPACT_ATOMS: atom_id res chain seq x y z
N MET A 1 20.46 -12.79 -1.92
CA MET A 1 19.97 -11.66 -1.11
C MET A 1 21.16 -10.77 -0.79
N LYS A 2 21.05 -9.45 -0.98
CA LYS A 2 22.11 -8.50 -0.60
C LYS A 2 22.15 -8.38 0.93
N ASN A 3 23.32 -8.12 1.51
CA ASN A 3 23.43 -7.79 2.94
C ASN A 3 23.12 -6.29 3.18
N LEU A 4 23.01 -5.88 4.46
CA LEU A 4 22.63 -4.50 4.82
C LEU A 4 23.63 -3.45 4.31
N ASP A 5 24.93 -3.73 4.38
CA ASP A 5 25.97 -2.81 3.89
C ASP A 5 25.89 -2.62 2.37
N GLN A 6 25.64 -3.71 1.63
CA GLN A 6 25.44 -3.70 0.20
C GLN A 6 24.18 -2.90 -0.19
N ILE A 7 23.08 -3.05 0.56
CA ILE A 7 21.85 -2.28 0.32
C ILE A 7 22.09 -0.79 0.59
N LYS A 8 22.75 -0.46 1.70
CA LYS A 8 23.04 0.92 2.10
C LYS A 8 23.93 1.66 1.10
N ALA A 9 24.87 0.95 0.47
CA ALA A 9 25.74 1.51 -0.56
C ALA A 9 25.02 1.81 -1.89
N LEU A 10 23.83 1.24 -2.12
CA LEU A 10 23.06 1.50 -3.34
C LEU A 10 22.33 2.86 -3.25
N PRO A 11 22.27 3.62 -4.36
CA PRO A 11 21.31 4.70 -4.51
C PRO A 11 19.89 4.20 -4.26
N LEU A 12 19.04 5.03 -3.64
CA LEU A 12 17.69 4.63 -3.22
C LEU A 12 16.85 4.06 -4.39
N ASN A 13 16.90 4.68 -5.57
CA ASN A 13 16.19 4.24 -6.78
C ASN A 13 16.75 2.96 -7.43
N LYS A 14 17.78 2.34 -6.84
CA LYS A 14 18.34 1.04 -7.24
C LYS A 14 18.05 -0.06 -6.21
N ARG A 15 17.37 0.27 -5.12
CA ARG A 15 16.89 -0.69 -4.11
C ARG A 15 15.52 -1.19 -4.55
N THR A 16 15.17 -2.41 -4.16
CA THR A 16 13.76 -2.85 -4.16
C THR A 16 13.05 -2.31 -2.92
N ILE A 17 11.71 -2.37 -2.89
CA ILE A 17 10.94 -2.00 -1.69
C ILE A 17 11.35 -2.89 -0.51
N ALA A 18 11.42 -4.20 -0.69
CA ALA A 18 11.84 -5.13 0.36
C ALA A 18 13.24 -4.79 0.93
N GLU A 19 14.19 -4.40 0.07
CA GLU A 19 15.54 -4.00 0.51
C GLU A 19 15.52 -2.72 1.35
N GLU A 20 14.74 -1.72 0.95
CA GLU A 20 14.59 -0.48 1.69
C GLU A 20 13.88 -0.68 3.03
N TYR A 21 12.86 -1.54 3.08
CA TYR A 21 12.19 -1.94 4.32
C TYR A 21 13.14 -2.65 5.29
N GLN A 22 13.95 -3.59 4.78
CA GLN A 22 14.93 -4.31 5.60
C GLN A 22 15.95 -3.33 6.21
N LEU A 23 16.46 -2.38 5.41
CA LEU A 23 17.39 -1.37 5.89
C LEU A 23 16.73 -0.43 6.91
N ALA A 24 15.52 0.06 6.62
CA ALA A 24 14.78 0.97 7.50
C ALA A 24 14.47 0.33 8.87
N ARG A 25 14.11 -0.96 8.88
CA ARG A 25 13.89 -1.72 10.12
C ARG A 25 15.16 -1.84 10.95
N HIS A 26 16.30 -2.13 10.31
CA HIS A 26 17.59 -2.19 11.00
C HIS A 26 18.00 -0.82 11.57
N GLU A 27 17.76 0.25 10.82
CA GLU A 27 18.09 1.63 11.20
C GLU A 27 17.03 2.30 12.10
N GLN A 28 15.96 1.59 12.45
CA GLN A 28 14.83 2.10 13.27
C GLN A 28 14.21 3.39 12.74
N ARG A 29 14.02 3.48 11.42
CA ARG A 29 13.40 4.62 10.74
C ARG A 29 12.23 4.17 9.86
N GLN A 30 11.42 5.13 9.42
CA GLN A 30 10.43 4.88 8.37
C GLN A 30 11.16 4.56 7.04
N PRO A 31 10.67 3.60 6.24
CA PRO A 31 11.16 3.37 4.89
C PRO A 31 10.99 4.61 4.02
N LEU A 32 11.86 4.79 3.04
CA LEU A 32 11.70 5.83 2.02
C LEU A 32 11.01 5.25 0.79
N CYS A 33 10.20 6.05 0.10
CA CYS A 33 9.70 5.69 -1.22
C CYS A 33 10.87 5.62 -2.20
N ILE A 34 11.12 4.46 -2.81
CA ILE A 34 12.27 4.28 -3.71
C ILE A 34 12.18 5.15 -4.98
N PHE A 35 10.98 5.66 -5.28
CA PHE A 35 10.68 6.47 -6.46
C PHE A 35 10.89 7.98 -6.19
N CYS A 36 10.39 8.51 -5.07
CA CYS A 36 10.43 9.95 -4.79
C CYS A 36 11.36 10.35 -3.63
N GLY A 37 11.88 9.39 -2.87
CA GLY A 37 12.82 9.62 -1.77
C GLY A 37 12.23 10.20 -0.49
N LYS A 38 10.93 10.48 -0.45
CA LYS A 38 10.23 10.95 0.75
C LYS A 38 9.88 9.77 1.68
N PRO A 39 9.65 10.00 2.99
CA PRO A 39 9.16 8.96 3.89
C PRO A 39 7.91 8.29 3.31
N LEU A 40 7.94 6.96 3.23
CA LEU A 40 6.91 6.18 2.56
C LEU A 40 5.65 6.14 3.42
N ARG A 41 4.66 6.93 3.02
CA ARG A 41 3.27 6.82 3.46
C ARG A 41 2.46 6.18 2.34
N ILE A 42 1.74 5.10 2.67
CA ILE A 42 1.01 4.28 1.72
C ILE A 42 -0.47 4.60 1.83
N GLU A 43 -1.11 4.80 0.69
CA GLU A 43 -2.56 4.95 0.56
C GLU A 43 -3.08 3.86 -0.37
N GLN A 44 -4.25 3.31 -0.06
CA GLN A 44 -4.93 2.35 -0.93
C GLN A 44 -6.39 2.75 -1.03
N ALA A 45 -6.84 3.02 -2.25
CA ALA A 45 -8.25 3.21 -2.52
C ALA A 45 -8.96 1.84 -2.53
N LEU A 46 -10.17 1.81 -1.98
CA LEU A 46 -11.07 0.68 -2.02
C LEU A 46 -12.39 1.15 -2.62
N ASP A 47 -12.92 0.41 -3.59
CA ASP A 47 -14.30 0.62 -4.01
C ASP A 47 -15.23 0.10 -2.92
N VAL A 48 -16.34 0.81 -2.69
CA VAL A 48 -17.46 0.31 -1.89
C VAL A 48 -18.67 0.30 -2.80
N TYR A 49 -19.25 -0.88 -2.98
CA TYR A 49 -20.49 -1.03 -3.72
C TYR A 49 -21.65 -1.10 -2.73
N ALA A 50 -22.74 -0.44 -3.06
CA ALA A 50 -23.98 -0.56 -2.31
C ALA A 50 -25.07 -1.11 -3.22
N THR A 51 -25.75 -2.15 -2.74
CA THR A 51 -26.94 -2.69 -3.39
C THR A 51 -28.16 -2.36 -2.53
N TRP A 52 -29.29 -2.11 -3.19
CA TRP A 52 -30.56 -1.91 -2.51
C TRP A 52 -31.53 -2.97 -3.00
N ASP A 53 -31.85 -3.89 -2.11
CA ASP A 53 -32.80 -4.95 -2.38
C ASP A 53 -34.15 -4.58 -1.76
N TRP A 54 -35.22 -4.82 -2.51
CA TRP A 54 -36.58 -4.61 -2.02
C TRP A 54 -36.96 -5.76 -1.09
N ASP A 55 -37.22 -5.44 0.18
CA ASP A 55 -37.75 -6.39 1.15
C ASP A 55 -39.29 -6.37 1.10
N GLU A 56 -39.86 -7.50 0.66
CA GLU A 56 -41.31 -7.65 0.52
C GLU A 56 -42.06 -7.72 1.86
N ASP A 57 -41.42 -8.11 2.96
CA ASP A 57 -42.07 -8.20 4.26
C ASP A 57 -42.19 -6.82 4.91
N THR A 58 -41.10 -6.04 4.83
CA THR A 58 -41.06 -4.70 5.41
C THR A 58 -41.51 -3.60 4.44
N LYS A 59 -41.67 -3.91 3.15
CA LYS A 59 -42.02 -2.96 2.07
C LYS A 59 -41.08 -1.76 2.01
N ASN A 60 -39.79 -2.01 2.23
CA ASN A 60 -38.73 -1.00 2.16
C ASN A 60 -37.53 -1.54 1.37
N TYR A 61 -36.70 -0.63 0.87
CA TYR A 61 -35.38 -1.00 0.38
C TYR A 61 -34.42 -1.18 1.56
N VAL A 62 -33.72 -2.31 1.58
CA VAL A 62 -32.63 -2.59 2.51
C VAL A 62 -31.32 -2.36 1.77
N LYS A 63 -30.43 -1.56 2.38
CA LYS A 63 -29.10 -1.30 1.84
C LYS A 63 -28.14 -2.38 2.34
N ASP A 64 -27.43 -3.00 1.42
CA ASP A 64 -26.25 -3.81 1.71
C ASP A 64 -25.01 -3.10 1.15
N GLU A 65 -23.91 -3.12 1.90
CA GLU A 65 -22.64 -2.52 1.51
C GLU A 65 -21.58 -3.61 1.50
N ASP A 66 -20.89 -3.76 0.37
CA ASP A 66 -19.76 -4.67 0.23
C ASP A 66 -18.51 -3.91 -0.20
N VAL A 67 -17.37 -4.35 0.32
CA VAL A 67 -16.06 -3.81 -0.08
C VAL A 67 -15.68 -4.46 -1.39
N GLY A 68 -15.61 -3.63 -2.43
CA GLY A 68 -15.29 -4.02 -3.78
C GLY A 68 -13.80 -4.23 -4.03
N ASN A 69 -13.37 -3.90 -5.24
CA ASN A 69 -11.98 -4.07 -5.65
C ASN A 69 -11.06 -3.10 -4.90
N ALA A 70 -9.91 -3.63 -4.49
CA ALA A 70 -8.80 -2.84 -4.00
C ALA A 70 -7.93 -2.38 -5.17
N TYR A 71 -7.67 -1.07 -5.26
CA TYR A 71 -6.69 -0.54 -6.20
C TYR A 71 -5.28 -0.85 -5.70
N LYS A 72 -4.29 -0.69 -6.58
CA LYS A 72 -2.89 -0.76 -6.18
C LYS A 72 -2.62 0.28 -5.09
N PRO A 73 -1.90 -0.09 -4.01
CA PRO A 73 -1.45 0.89 -3.05
C PRO A 73 -0.45 1.84 -3.72
N CYS A 74 -0.44 3.09 -3.29
CA CYS A 74 0.42 4.12 -3.82
C CYS A 74 1.14 4.89 -2.73
N CYS A 75 2.24 5.56 -3.10
CA CYS A 75 2.90 6.51 -2.21
C CYS A 75 2.09 7.81 -2.17
N SER A 76 1.63 8.25 -0.99
CA SER A 76 0.81 9.47 -0.83
C SER A 76 1.49 10.76 -1.30
N GLU A 77 2.81 10.73 -1.51
CA GLU A 77 3.60 11.90 -1.86
C GLU A 77 3.89 12.05 -3.35
N CYS A 78 3.88 10.95 -4.11
CA CYS A 78 4.18 10.95 -5.54
C CYS A 78 3.24 10.09 -6.38
N GLU A 79 2.23 9.48 -5.75
CA GLU A 79 1.15 8.71 -6.35
C GLU A 79 1.62 7.50 -7.19
N HIS A 80 2.88 7.09 -7.07
CA HIS A 80 3.37 5.89 -7.74
C HIS A 80 2.66 4.68 -7.16
N GLU A 81 2.11 3.80 -8.00
CA GLU A 81 1.36 2.61 -7.60
C GLU A 81 2.25 1.36 -7.63
N ASP A 82 2.33 0.63 -6.52
CA ASP A 82 3.13 -0.60 -6.42
C ASP A 82 2.61 -1.54 -5.32
N TRP A 83 2.28 -2.79 -5.68
CA TRP A 83 1.82 -3.82 -4.71
C TRP A 83 2.89 -4.15 -3.66
N ASP A 84 4.18 -4.00 -4.02
CA ASP A 84 5.30 -4.29 -3.12
C ASP A 84 5.29 -3.38 -1.89
N PHE A 85 4.61 -2.23 -1.93
CA PHE A 85 4.48 -1.35 -0.77
C PHE A 85 3.83 -2.03 0.43
N THR A 86 2.82 -2.87 0.18
CA THR A 86 2.08 -3.58 1.24
C THR A 86 2.55 -5.03 1.39
N GLU A 87 3.01 -5.68 0.32
CA GLU A 87 3.51 -7.05 0.38
C GLU A 87 4.85 -7.15 1.12
N ALA A 88 5.70 -6.12 1.06
CA ALA A 88 6.95 -6.08 1.82
C ALA A 88 6.76 -5.94 3.34
N MET A 89 5.52 -5.78 3.83
CA MET A 89 5.20 -5.65 5.26
C MET A 89 4.84 -6.97 5.95
N ILE A 90 4.66 -8.07 5.20
CA ILE A 90 4.29 -9.41 5.70
C ILE A 90 5.55 -10.25 5.91
#